data_AF-A0A5R8Q7R5-F1
#
_entry.id   AF-A0A5R8Q7R5-F1
#
_cell.length_a   1.000
_cell.length_b   1.000
_cell.length_c   1.000
_cell.angle_alpha   90.00
_cell.angle_beta   90.00
_cell.angle_gamma   90.00
#
_symmetry.space_group_name_H-M   'P 1'
#
loop_
_entity.id
_entity.type
_entity.pdbx_description
1 polymer ?
#
loop_
_entity_poly.entity_id
_entity_poly.type
_entity_poly.pdbx_seq_one_letter_code
_entity_poly.pdbx_strand_id
1 'polypeptide(L)'
;MCSMDKQWQLMYDLTMADAPSGNEKEARDVMQRFVKPLADKVEVDRLGSLIAVQNGAENGPKIMVAGHLDEIGFMVTRITDGGYIKFQTLGGWWGQNMLSQRVTVTNRDGKKFVGVIGSKPPHILPADERNKPADIKDMYIDLGVDSKEEVAALGIRPGDTITPYCESMKMANEKYLLAKAWDNRVGCAVAALVLEQLKDKKVDGTVYGVGTVQEEVGCRGAQTSSYKIQPDIGFAVDVCISQSLGVTEENVLSKLGGGPALGLFDAGMIGHKALREFVENIADELNIPYQYDSMAGGATDGAKIHMIHEGTPTINVSIPSRYIHSNVSIIHQDDIDNAVKLIVAAIERLDNKTVETITYGK
;
A
#
# COMPACT_ATOMS: atom_id res chain seq x y z
N MET A 1 -0.46 22.83 -8.53
CA MET A 1 -1.56 21.84 -8.59
C MET A 1 -1.23 20.86 -9.70
N CYS A 2 -1.15 19.57 -9.38
CA CYS A 2 -1.10 18.52 -10.39
C CYS A 2 -2.35 18.63 -11.28
N SER A 3 -2.24 18.46 -12.60
CA SER A 3 -3.45 18.23 -13.41
C SER A 3 -4.06 16.90 -12.96
N MET A 4 -5.40 16.81 -12.89
CA MET A 4 -6.09 15.56 -12.54
C MET A 4 -5.60 14.38 -13.40
N ASP A 5 -5.24 14.64 -14.65
CA ASP A 5 -4.69 13.64 -15.57
C ASP A 5 -3.35 13.08 -15.10
N LYS A 6 -2.44 13.91 -14.59
CA LYS A 6 -1.12 13.46 -14.13
C LYS A 6 -1.23 12.66 -12.82
N GLN A 7 -2.13 13.05 -11.92
CA GLN A 7 -2.37 12.33 -10.67
C GLN A 7 -2.98 10.95 -10.96
N TRP A 8 -4.00 10.90 -11.81
CA TRP A 8 -4.59 9.64 -12.25
C TRP A 8 -3.57 8.76 -12.97
N GLN A 9 -2.73 9.34 -13.85
CA GLN A 9 -1.70 8.56 -14.55
C GLN A 9 -0.68 7.93 -13.59
N LEU A 10 -0.23 8.66 -12.56
CA LEU A 10 0.64 8.08 -11.53
C LEU A 10 -0.02 6.89 -10.85
N MET A 11 -1.27 7.06 -10.40
CA MET A 11 -2.01 6.02 -9.70
C MET A 11 -2.26 4.81 -10.60
N TYR A 12 -2.65 5.04 -11.86
CA TYR A 12 -2.83 4.02 -12.88
C TYR A 12 -1.53 3.24 -13.11
N ASP A 13 -0.41 3.93 -13.35
CA ASP A 13 0.87 3.26 -13.58
C ASP A 13 1.32 2.45 -12.36
N LEU A 14 1.06 2.96 -11.15
CA LEU A 14 1.38 2.25 -9.91
C LEU A 14 0.53 1.00 -9.76
N THR A 15 -0.80 1.05 -9.95
CA THR A 15 -1.68 -0.11 -9.77
C THR A 15 -1.53 -1.15 -10.89
N MET A 16 -1.11 -0.73 -12.09
CA MET A 16 -0.81 -1.63 -13.22
C MET A 16 0.56 -2.34 -13.11
N ALA A 17 1.45 -1.88 -12.23
CA ALA A 17 2.72 -2.57 -11.97
C ALA A 17 2.49 -3.88 -11.21
N ASP A 18 3.17 -4.96 -11.62
CA ASP A 18 3.12 -6.24 -10.90
C ASP A 18 4.27 -6.29 -9.89
N ALA A 19 3.94 -6.15 -8.61
CA ALA A 19 4.96 -6.00 -7.58
C ALA A 19 4.52 -6.63 -6.25
N PRO A 20 4.42 -7.98 -6.17
CA PRO A 20 4.12 -8.63 -4.90
C PRO A 20 5.31 -8.58 -3.95
N SER A 21 5.09 -8.86 -2.66
CA SER A 21 6.16 -8.80 -1.64
C SER A 21 7.41 -9.61 -2.04
N GLY A 22 8.57 -8.96 -1.99
CA GLY A 22 9.88 -9.45 -2.42
C GLY A 22 10.23 -9.19 -3.89
N ASN A 23 9.31 -8.64 -4.70
CA ASN A 23 9.51 -8.39 -6.13
C ASN A 23 8.95 -7.02 -6.56
N GLU A 24 9.25 -5.97 -5.81
CA GLU A 24 8.61 -4.65 -5.90
C GLU A 24 9.20 -3.73 -6.99
N LYS A 25 10.10 -4.26 -7.83
CA LYS A 25 10.89 -3.42 -8.75
C LYS A 25 10.02 -2.64 -9.74
N GLU A 26 8.97 -3.24 -10.30
CA GLU A 26 8.10 -2.55 -11.27
C GLU A 26 7.43 -1.31 -10.63
N ALA A 27 6.82 -1.48 -9.44
CA ALA A 27 6.20 -0.37 -8.70
C ALA A 27 7.23 0.67 -8.27
N ARG A 28 8.41 0.23 -7.81
CA ARG A 28 9.51 1.15 -7.48
C ARG A 28 9.92 2.00 -8.67
N ASP A 29 10.09 1.39 -9.85
CA ASP A 29 10.50 2.11 -11.05
C ASP A 29 9.45 3.15 -11.47
N VAL A 30 8.15 2.85 -11.30
CA VAL A 30 7.06 3.82 -11.52
C VAL A 30 7.19 5.01 -10.58
N MET A 31 7.22 4.76 -9.26
CA MET A 31 7.33 5.82 -8.26
C MET A 31 8.61 6.63 -8.45
N GLN A 32 9.74 5.96 -8.71
CA GLN A 32 11.03 6.60 -8.96
C GLN A 32 10.99 7.55 -10.16
N ARG A 33 10.35 7.18 -11.27
CA ARG A 33 10.20 8.07 -12.44
C ARG A 33 9.47 9.35 -12.08
N PHE A 34 8.44 9.26 -11.24
CA PHE A 34 7.65 10.42 -10.81
C PHE A 34 8.42 11.34 -9.86
N VAL A 35 9.10 10.77 -8.85
CA VAL A 35 9.75 11.56 -7.79
C VAL A 35 11.16 12.05 -8.14
N LYS A 36 11.86 11.44 -9.09
CA LYS A 36 13.22 11.85 -9.50
C LYS A 36 13.34 13.33 -9.89
N PRO A 37 12.40 13.96 -10.64
CA PRO A 37 12.47 15.41 -10.91
C PRO A 37 12.01 16.28 -9.74
N LEU A 38 11.53 15.70 -8.64
CA LEU A 38 10.99 16.40 -7.48
C LEU A 38 11.97 16.38 -6.29
N ALA A 39 12.80 15.34 -6.19
CA ALA A 39 13.70 15.11 -5.08
C ALA A 39 15.15 15.55 -5.38
N ASP A 40 15.85 16.03 -4.36
CA ASP A 40 17.29 16.32 -4.42
C ASP A 40 18.13 15.05 -4.51
N LYS A 41 17.63 13.98 -3.88
CA LYS A 41 18.27 12.66 -3.87
C LYS A 41 17.23 11.58 -3.92
N VAL A 42 17.51 10.51 -4.66
CA VAL A 42 16.71 9.29 -4.64
C VAL A 42 17.66 8.12 -4.36
N GLU A 43 17.35 7.37 -3.31
CA GLU A 43 18.10 6.22 -2.87
C GLU A 43 17.21 4.98 -2.81
N VAL A 44 17.86 3.83 -2.73
CA VAL A 44 17.20 2.57 -2.44
C VAL A 44 17.92 1.94 -1.24
N ASP A 45 17.17 1.39 -0.29
CA ASP A 45 17.77 0.63 0.81
C ASP A 45 18.21 -0.78 0.35
N ARG A 46 18.69 -1.61 1.27
CA ARG A 46 19.22 -2.94 0.92
C ARG A 46 18.14 -3.99 0.63
N LEU A 47 16.89 -3.75 1.03
CA LEU A 47 15.77 -4.64 0.71
C LEU A 47 15.03 -4.20 -0.56
N GLY A 48 15.14 -2.93 -0.93
CA GLY A 48 14.53 -2.40 -2.15
C GLY A 48 13.57 -1.23 -1.92
N SER A 49 13.45 -0.71 -0.69
CA SER A 49 12.62 0.47 -0.42
C SER A 49 13.18 1.71 -1.11
N LEU A 50 12.32 2.44 -1.81
CA LEU A 50 12.65 3.71 -2.43
C LEU A 50 12.61 4.82 -1.39
N ILE A 51 13.62 5.68 -1.37
CA ILE A 51 13.69 6.83 -0.47
C ILE A 51 13.99 8.07 -1.32
N ALA A 52 12.99 8.93 -1.51
CA ALA A 52 13.12 10.21 -2.18
C ALA A 52 13.24 11.34 -1.14
N VAL A 53 14.28 12.15 -1.26
CA VAL A 53 14.65 13.19 -0.27
C VAL A 53 14.44 14.58 -0.88
N GLN A 54 13.68 15.42 -0.18
CA GLN A 54 13.63 16.87 -0.39
C GLN A 54 14.21 17.56 0.83
N ASN A 55 15.32 18.28 0.64
CA ASN A 55 16.02 18.95 1.72
C ASN A 55 15.22 20.18 2.19
N GLY A 56 15.03 20.28 3.50
CA GLY A 56 14.52 21.48 4.16
C GLY A 56 15.65 22.41 4.55
N ALA A 57 15.45 23.14 5.65
CA ALA A 57 16.49 23.94 6.28
C ALA A 57 17.62 23.07 6.84
N GLU A 58 18.83 23.64 6.91
CA GLU A 58 19.97 23.00 7.56
C GLU A 58 19.65 22.77 9.05
N ASN A 59 19.77 21.52 9.51
CA ASN A 59 19.37 21.06 10.85
C ASN A 59 17.85 21.12 11.16
N GLY A 60 17.00 21.16 10.14
CA GLY A 60 15.56 20.95 10.33
C GLY A 60 15.22 19.48 10.65
N PRO A 61 14.00 19.20 11.14
CA PRO A 61 13.59 17.86 11.51
C PRO A 61 13.46 16.95 10.27
N LYS A 62 13.61 15.65 10.46
CA LYS A 62 13.43 14.64 9.41
C LYS A 62 12.00 14.09 9.47
N ILE A 63 11.26 14.28 8.40
CA ILE A 63 9.85 13.88 8.32
C ILE A 63 9.71 12.77 7.28
N MET A 64 9.26 11.59 7.71
CA MET A 64 9.05 10.44 6.82
C MET A 64 7.58 10.28 6.47
N VAL A 65 7.27 10.26 5.17
CA VAL A 65 5.94 9.93 4.62
C VAL A 65 6.07 8.64 3.85
N ALA A 66 5.50 7.56 4.37
CA ALA A 66 5.73 6.21 3.88
C ALA A 66 4.44 5.54 3.43
N GLY A 67 4.40 5.06 2.19
CA GLY A 67 3.49 3.99 1.76
C GLY A 67 4.31 2.76 1.35
N HIS A 68 3.63 1.64 1.08
CA HIS A 68 4.31 0.40 0.70
C HIS A 68 4.15 0.06 -0.79
N LEU A 69 5.23 -0.43 -1.40
CA LEU A 69 5.31 -0.74 -2.84
C LEU A 69 4.73 -2.10 -3.16
N ASP A 70 4.77 -3.03 -2.20
CA ASP A 70 4.26 -4.37 -2.45
C ASP A 70 2.74 -4.39 -2.56
N GLU A 71 2.23 -5.49 -3.11
CA GLU A 71 0.83 -5.86 -3.08
C GLU A 71 0.75 -7.31 -2.63
N ILE A 72 -0.38 -7.71 -2.04
CA ILE A 72 -0.61 -9.14 -1.85
C ILE A 72 -0.58 -9.90 -3.19
N GLY A 73 -0.07 -11.12 -3.16
CA GLY A 73 0.05 -11.93 -4.36
C GLY A 73 0.37 -13.37 -4.03
N PHE A 74 1.02 -14.06 -4.96
CA PHE A 74 1.41 -15.44 -4.79
C PHE A 74 2.80 -15.70 -5.38
N MET A 75 3.40 -16.81 -4.97
CA MET A 75 4.67 -17.30 -5.48
C MET A 75 4.52 -18.74 -5.94
N VAL A 76 5.02 -19.06 -7.13
CA VAL A 76 5.03 -20.43 -7.65
C VAL A 76 5.85 -21.32 -6.69
N THR A 77 5.27 -22.44 -6.24
CA THR A 77 5.95 -23.41 -5.37
C THR A 77 6.25 -24.72 -6.07
N ARG A 78 5.32 -25.21 -6.90
CA ARG A 78 5.45 -26.48 -7.61
C ARG A 78 4.65 -26.45 -8.91
N ILE A 79 5.16 -27.13 -9.94
CA ILE A 79 4.44 -27.41 -11.18
C ILE A 79 4.08 -28.90 -11.16
N THR A 80 2.81 -29.22 -11.40
CA THR A 80 2.33 -30.61 -11.49
C THR A 80 2.63 -31.21 -12.86
N ASP A 81 2.59 -32.54 -12.97
CA ASP A 81 2.86 -33.23 -14.24
C ASP A 81 1.86 -32.83 -15.35
N GLY A 82 0.62 -32.52 -14.97
CA GLY A 82 -0.42 -32.01 -15.88
C GLY A 82 -0.39 -30.50 -16.11
N GLY A 83 0.71 -29.80 -15.83
CA GLY A 83 0.87 -28.38 -16.18
C GLY A 83 0.22 -27.36 -15.22
N TYR A 84 -0.36 -27.80 -14.10
CA TYR A 84 -0.94 -26.88 -13.11
C TYR A 84 0.11 -26.29 -12.16
N ILE A 85 -0.08 -25.04 -11.77
CA ILE A 85 0.79 -24.32 -10.85
C ILE A 85 0.22 -24.37 -9.44
N LYS A 86 1.01 -24.88 -8.48
CA LYS A 86 0.79 -24.68 -7.05
C LYS A 86 1.55 -23.45 -6.56
N PHE A 87 1.00 -22.78 -5.56
CA PHE A 87 1.48 -21.49 -5.11
C PHE A 87 1.46 -21.35 -3.58
N GLN A 88 2.19 -20.35 -3.09
CA GLN A 88 2.19 -19.84 -1.72
C GLN A 88 1.64 -18.42 -1.74
N THR A 89 0.75 -18.08 -0.82
CA THR A 89 0.28 -16.69 -0.65
C THR A 89 1.39 -15.81 -0.09
N LEU A 90 1.52 -14.61 -0.64
CA LEU A 90 2.34 -13.52 -0.14
C LEU A 90 1.37 -12.45 0.36
N GLY A 91 1.39 -12.18 1.66
CA GLY A 91 0.36 -11.39 2.33
C GLY A 91 -0.88 -12.17 2.73
N GLY A 92 -1.79 -11.48 3.43
CA GLY A 92 -3.04 -12.05 3.94
C GLY A 92 -4.10 -12.21 2.85
N TRP A 93 -4.58 -13.43 2.63
CA TRP A 93 -5.64 -13.73 1.66
C TRP A 93 -6.83 -14.43 2.33
N TRP A 94 -8.04 -14.08 1.88
CA TRP A 94 -9.26 -14.79 2.25
C TRP A 94 -9.72 -15.71 1.12
N GLY A 95 -9.63 -17.03 1.32
CA GLY A 95 -9.86 -18.02 0.24
C GLY A 95 -11.19 -17.89 -0.53
N GLN A 96 -12.22 -17.26 0.05
CA GLN A 96 -13.51 -17.06 -0.63
C GLN A 96 -13.47 -16.03 -1.77
N ASN A 97 -12.46 -15.15 -1.82
CA ASN A 97 -12.31 -14.17 -2.90
C ASN A 97 -11.35 -14.61 -4.02
N MET A 98 -10.75 -15.82 -3.93
CA MET A 98 -9.67 -16.26 -4.83
C MET A 98 -10.12 -17.09 -6.03
N LEU A 99 -11.17 -17.91 -5.88
CA LEU A 99 -11.58 -18.85 -6.93
C LEU A 99 -12.12 -18.13 -8.18
N SER A 100 -11.83 -18.71 -9.35
CA SER A 100 -12.25 -18.19 -10.66
C SER A 100 -11.72 -16.79 -10.99
N GLN A 101 -10.70 -16.33 -10.28
CA GLN A 101 -10.04 -15.06 -10.56
C GLN A 101 -8.89 -15.22 -11.55
N ARG A 102 -8.73 -14.20 -12.39
CA ARG A 102 -7.57 -14.10 -13.28
C ARG A 102 -6.35 -13.63 -12.50
N VAL A 103 -5.19 -14.17 -12.86
CA VAL A 103 -3.89 -13.79 -12.33
C VAL A 103 -2.87 -13.67 -13.45
N THR A 104 -1.79 -12.96 -13.18
CA THR A 104 -0.63 -12.84 -14.07
C THR A 104 0.54 -13.58 -13.43
N VAL A 105 1.07 -14.60 -14.10
CA VAL A 105 2.33 -15.25 -13.72
C VAL A 105 3.46 -14.56 -14.47
N THR A 106 4.44 -14.03 -13.74
CA THR A 106 5.60 -13.34 -14.33
C THR A 106 6.85 -14.17 -14.12
N ASN A 107 7.47 -14.59 -15.23
CA ASN A 107 8.69 -15.38 -15.17
C ASN A 107 9.93 -14.51 -14.94
N ARG A 108 11.09 -15.16 -14.76
CA ARG A 108 12.40 -14.50 -14.53
C ARG A 108 12.85 -13.51 -15.61
N ASP A 109 12.34 -13.65 -16.83
CA ASP A 109 12.67 -12.80 -17.98
C ASP A 109 11.70 -11.61 -18.10
N GLY A 110 10.74 -11.50 -17.18
CA GLY A 110 9.68 -10.49 -17.20
C GLY A 110 8.53 -10.80 -18.16
N LYS A 111 8.45 -12.03 -18.71
CA LYS A 111 7.30 -12.42 -19.54
C LYS A 111 6.10 -12.72 -18.65
N LYS A 112 4.95 -12.17 -19.04
CA LYS A 112 3.69 -12.23 -18.30
C LYS A 112 2.72 -13.20 -18.99
N PHE A 113 2.14 -14.10 -18.21
CA PHE A 113 1.19 -15.13 -18.67
C PHE A 113 -0.09 -15.05 -17.85
N VAL A 114 -1.24 -14.96 -18.51
CA VAL A 114 -2.53 -14.94 -17.83
C VAL A 114 -2.93 -16.36 -17.45
N GLY A 115 -3.33 -16.55 -16.20
CA GLY A 115 -3.89 -17.78 -15.68
C GLY A 115 -5.17 -17.56 -14.90
N VAL A 116 -5.79 -18.65 -14.46
CA VAL A 116 -6.98 -18.64 -13.60
C VAL A 116 -6.77 -19.49 -12.36
N ILE A 117 -7.21 -19.00 -11.20
CA ILE A 117 -7.22 -19.79 -9.96
C ILE A 117 -8.41 -20.77 -10.02
N GLY A 118 -8.09 -22.06 -9.98
CA GLY A 118 -9.05 -23.16 -10.01
C GLY A 118 -9.05 -24.01 -8.74
N SER A 119 -10.09 -24.82 -8.61
CA SER A 119 -10.22 -25.87 -7.58
C SER A 119 -11.05 -27.02 -8.15
N LYS A 120 -11.21 -28.10 -7.36
CA LYS A 120 -12.09 -29.21 -7.74
C LYS A 120 -13.54 -28.70 -7.90
N PRO A 121 -14.24 -29.03 -9.01
CA PRO A 121 -15.62 -28.60 -9.22
C PRO A 121 -16.57 -29.09 -8.11
N PRO A 122 -17.54 -28.28 -7.65
CA PRO A 122 -18.41 -28.64 -6.54
C PRO A 122 -19.28 -29.88 -6.82
N HIS A 123 -19.61 -30.15 -8.09
CA HIS A 123 -20.47 -31.28 -8.49
C HIS A 123 -19.87 -32.66 -8.20
N ILE A 124 -18.54 -32.76 -8.10
CA ILE A 124 -17.83 -34.02 -7.80
C ILE A 124 -17.39 -34.11 -6.34
N LEU A 125 -17.64 -33.07 -5.54
CA LEU A 125 -17.30 -33.06 -4.13
C LEU A 125 -18.39 -33.78 -3.31
N PRO A 126 -17.98 -34.50 -2.24
CA PRO A 126 -18.88 -34.92 -1.17
C PRO A 126 -19.71 -33.75 -0.61
N ALA A 127 -20.90 -34.04 -0.11
CA ALA A 127 -21.84 -33.00 0.35
C ALA A 127 -21.31 -32.17 1.52
N ASP A 128 -20.51 -32.77 2.39
CA ASP A 128 -19.88 -32.14 3.55
C ASP A 128 -18.69 -31.24 3.18
N GLU A 129 -17.99 -31.56 2.09
CA GLU A 129 -16.94 -30.70 1.50
C GLU A 129 -17.55 -29.51 0.74
N ARG A 130 -18.66 -29.73 0.01
CA ARG A 130 -19.32 -28.70 -0.79
C ARG A 130 -19.81 -27.50 0.04
N ASN A 131 -20.18 -27.73 1.31
CA ASN A 131 -20.72 -26.69 2.19
C ASN A 131 -19.63 -25.87 2.91
N LYS A 132 -18.35 -26.07 2.58
CA LYS A 132 -17.21 -25.36 3.19
C LYS A 132 -16.46 -24.57 2.12
N PRO A 133 -15.86 -23.42 2.48
CA PRO A 133 -14.90 -22.74 1.61
C PRO A 133 -13.77 -23.70 1.20
N ALA A 134 -13.34 -23.61 -0.06
CA ALA A 134 -12.18 -24.37 -0.52
C ALA A 134 -10.92 -23.92 0.23
N ASP A 135 -10.11 -24.89 0.65
CA ASP A 135 -8.81 -24.62 1.27
C ASP A 135 -7.83 -24.10 0.21
N ILE A 136 -7.09 -23.04 0.54
CA ILE A 136 -6.12 -22.40 -0.37
C ILE A 136 -5.09 -23.42 -0.87
N LYS A 137 -4.68 -24.38 -0.03
CA LYS A 137 -3.71 -25.43 -0.42
C LYS A 137 -4.20 -26.33 -1.55
N ASP A 138 -5.52 -26.48 -1.68
CA ASP A 138 -6.16 -27.32 -2.69
C ASP A 138 -6.37 -26.59 -4.01
N MET A 139 -6.24 -25.25 -4.01
CA MET A 139 -6.29 -24.43 -5.22
C MET A 139 -5.03 -24.60 -6.09
N TYR A 140 -5.15 -24.23 -7.36
CA TYR A 140 -4.07 -24.23 -8.33
C TYR A 140 -4.29 -23.13 -9.37
N ILE A 141 -3.26 -22.77 -10.12
CA ILE A 141 -3.37 -21.87 -11.27
C ILE A 141 -3.25 -22.70 -12.54
N ASP A 142 -4.18 -22.45 -13.45
CA ASP A 142 -4.24 -23.04 -14.78
C ASP A 142 -3.84 -22.00 -15.83
N LEU A 143 -2.88 -22.35 -16.68
CA LEU A 143 -2.40 -21.53 -17.80
C LEU A 143 -2.92 -22.04 -19.17
N GLY A 144 -3.69 -23.13 -19.20
CA GLY A 144 -4.16 -23.77 -20.42
C GLY A 144 -3.08 -24.54 -21.17
N VAL A 145 -2.25 -25.30 -20.45
CA VAL A 145 -1.16 -26.13 -20.99
C VAL A 145 -1.30 -27.57 -20.54
N ASP A 146 -0.77 -28.53 -21.31
CA ASP A 146 -1.05 -29.96 -21.10
C ASP A 146 0.00 -30.69 -20.26
N SER A 147 1.13 -30.04 -19.94
CA SER A 147 2.23 -30.70 -19.24
C SER A 147 3.14 -29.75 -18.46
N LYS A 148 3.90 -30.34 -17.53
CA LYS A 148 5.00 -29.66 -16.82
C LYS A 148 6.06 -29.11 -17.77
N GLU A 149 6.35 -29.84 -18.84
CA GLU A 149 7.34 -29.49 -19.86
C GLU A 149 6.93 -28.22 -20.61
N GLU A 150 5.62 -28.06 -20.91
CA GLU A 150 5.10 -26.83 -21.51
C GLU A 150 5.23 -25.63 -20.57
N VAL A 151 4.91 -25.78 -19.28
CA VAL A 151 5.13 -24.71 -18.29
C VAL A 151 6.61 -24.32 -18.22
N ALA A 152 7.51 -25.32 -18.26
CA ALA A 152 8.95 -25.06 -18.27
C ALA A 152 9.42 -24.36 -19.55
N ALA A 153 8.81 -24.66 -20.71
CA ALA A 153 9.08 -23.98 -21.97
C ALA A 153 8.65 -22.50 -21.96
N LEU A 154 7.66 -22.13 -21.14
CA LEU A 154 7.30 -20.74 -20.85
C LEU A 154 8.32 -20.04 -19.93
N GLY A 155 9.31 -20.77 -19.41
CA GLY A 155 10.34 -20.27 -18.49
C GLY A 155 9.88 -20.13 -17.05
N ILE A 156 8.69 -20.64 -16.72
CA ILE A 156 8.08 -20.54 -15.39
C ILE A 156 8.70 -21.59 -14.46
N ARG A 157 8.99 -21.19 -13.22
CA ARG A 157 9.65 -22.03 -12.20
C ARG A 157 9.22 -21.66 -10.78
N PRO A 158 9.50 -22.52 -9.78
CA PRO A 158 9.38 -22.13 -8.38
C PRO A 158 10.14 -20.84 -8.05
N GLY A 159 9.48 -19.95 -7.30
CA GLY A 159 9.97 -18.62 -6.95
C GLY A 159 9.47 -17.50 -7.86
N ASP A 160 8.94 -17.82 -9.06
CA ASP A 160 8.35 -16.81 -9.94
C ASP A 160 7.06 -16.23 -9.32
N THR A 161 6.76 -14.98 -9.66
CA THR A 161 5.70 -14.21 -9.02
C THR A 161 4.36 -14.35 -9.72
N ILE A 162 3.31 -14.17 -8.94
CA ILE A 162 1.93 -14.21 -9.41
C ILE A 162 1.20 -13.03 -8.77
N THR A 163 0.54 -12.20 -9.57
CA THR A 163 -0.26 -11.06 -9.12
C THR A 163 -1.71 -11.18 -9.58
N PRO A 164 -2.67 -10.53 -8.89
CA PRO A 164 -4.03 -10.38 -9.41
C PRO A 164 -4.02 -9.70 -10.78
N TYR A 165 -4.89 -10.15 -11.68
CA TYR A 165 -5.13 -9.45 -12.94
C TYR A 165 -6.32 -8.50 -12.77
N CYS A 166 -6.09 -7.19 -12.87
CA CYS A 166 -7.14 -6.18 -12.80
C CYS A 166 -6.77 -4.99 -13.69
N GLU A 167 -7.71 -4.53 -14.51
CA GLU A 167 -7.57 -3.26 -15.23
C GLU A 167 -7.99 -2.11 -14.31
N SER A 168 -7.14 -1.11 -14.18
CA SER A 168 -7.42 0.08 -13.37
C SER A 168 -8.33 1.03 -14.15
N MET A 169 -9.43 1.47 -13.54
CA MET A 169 -10.40 2.34 -14.22
C MET A 169 -11.15 3.25 -13.26
N LYS A 170 -11.63 4.38 -13.81
CA LYS A 170 -12.67 5.19 -13.16
C LYS A 170 -14.03 4.48 -13.31
N MET A 171 -14.82 4.51 -12.25
CA MET A 171 -16.15 3.87 -12.24
C MET A 171 -17.23 4.82 -12.78
N ALA A 172 -18.50 4.38 -12.73
CA ALA A 172 -19.65 5.15 -13.20
C ALA A 172 -19.76 6.56 -12.58
N ASN A 173 -19.34 6.70 -11.32
CA ASN A 173 -18.96 7.99 -10.77
C ASN A 173 -17.43 8.06 -10.80
N GLU A 174 -16.88 8.98 -11.60
CA GLU A 174 -15.44 9.10 -11.84
C GLU A 174 -14.59 9.40 -10.60
N LYS A 175 -15.21 9.80 -9.49
CA LYS A 175 -14.52 9.92 -8.20
C LYS A 175 -14.21 8.57 -7.55
N TYR A 176 -14.88 7.50 -7.96
CA TYR A 176 -14.62 6.15 -7.47
C TYR A 176 -13.66 5.46 -8.43
N LEU A 177 -12.54 4.99 -7.87
CA LEU A 177 -11.45 4.43 -8.64
C LEU A 177 -11.33 2.94 -8.32
N LEU A 178 -11.41 2.11 -9.35
CA LEU A 178 -11.30 0.65 -9.25
C LEU A 178 -9.92 0.21 -9.70
N ALA A 179 -9.23 -0.59 -8.90
CA ALA A 179 -7.96 -1.20 -9.25
C ALA A 179 -7.60 -2.37 -8.32
N LYS A 180 -6.61 -3.17 -8.71
CA LYS A 180 -5.83 -3.96 -7.75
C LYS A 180 -4.87 -3.05 -6.97
N ALA A 181 -4.37 -3.55 -5.84
CA ALA A 181 -3.26 -2.95 -5.11
C ALA A 181 -3.47 -1.48 -4.70
N TRP A 182 -4.72 -1.02 -4.49
CA TRP A 182 -4.87 0.28 -3.80
C TRP A 182 -4.17 0.26 -2.46
N ASP A 183 -4.22 -0.89 -1.80
CA ASP A 183 -3.32 -1.35 -0.75
C ASP A 183 -1.96 -1.81 -1.36
N ASN A 184 -0.89 -1.03 -1.28
CA ASN A 184 -0.84 0.37 -0.83
C ASN A 184 -0.19 1.30 -1.85
N ARG A 185 -0.50 1.06 -3.13
CA ARG A 185 -0.10 1.97 -4.22
C ARG A 185 -0.67 3.38 -4.00
N VAL A 186 -1.80 3.52 -3.29
CA VAL A 186 -2.34 4.84 -2.93
C VAL A 186 -1.44 5.58 -1.94
N GLY A 187 -0.86 4.92 -0.94
CA GLY A 187 0.09 5.53 0.00
C GLY A 187 1.39 5.96 -0.69
N CYS A 188 1.90 5.14 -1.61
CA CYS A 188 3.02 5.53 -2.48
C CYS A 188 2.69 6.76 -3.33
N ALA A 189 1.48 6.84 -3.89
CA ALA A 189 1.03 7.99 -4.65
C ALA A 189 0.93 9.25 -3.76
N VAL A 190 0.36 9.14 -2.56
CA VAL A 190 0.28 10.25 -1.59
C VAL A 190 1.68 10.75 -1.22
N ALA A 191 2.62 9.86 -0.90
CA ALA A 191 4.00 10.25 -0.60
C ALA A 191 4.66 11.01 -1.77
N ALA A 192 4.46 10.53 -3.00
CA ALA A 192 4.97 11.19 -4.20
C ALA A 192 4.31 12.56 -4.48
N LEU A 193 3.00 12.67 -4.27
CA LEU A 193 2.23 13.91 -4.46
C LEU A 193 2.50 14.95 -3.37
N VAL A 194 2.79 14.52 -2.15
CA VAL A 194 3.28 15.39 -1.06
C VAL A 194 4.59 16.04 -1.49
N LEU A 195 5.58 15.26 -1.94
CA LEU A 195 6.84 15.82 -2.47
C LEU A 195 6.60 16.78 -3.64
N GLU A 196 5.68 16.45 -4.54
CA GLU A 196 5.33 17.35 -5.64
C GLU A 196 4.80 18.70 -5.16
N GLN A 197 3.89 18.70 -4.17
CA GLN A 197 3.31 19.93 -3.65
C GLN A 197 4.30 20.75 -2.82
N LEU A 198 5.31 20.13 -2.24
CA LEU A 198 6.34 20.79 -1.43
C LEU A 198 7.51 21.34 -2.24
N LYS A 199 7.72 20.88 -3.48
CA LYS A 199 8.91 21.20 -4.30
C LYS A 199 9.25 22.69 -4.38
N ASP A 200 8.25 23.55 -4.49
CA ASP A 200 8.42 25.01 -4.63
C ASP A 200 8.13 25.78 -3.33
N LYS A 201 7.99 25.06 -2.21
CA LYS A 201 7.69 25.62 -0.90
C LYS A 201 8.93 25.59 -0.01
N LYS A 202 9.05 26.59 0.87
CA LYS A 202 10.06 26.58 1.92
C LYS A 202 9.50 25.81 3.11
N VAL A 203 10.10 24.67 3.41
CA VAL A 203 9.81 23.86 4.60
C VAL A 203 11.05 23.76 5.46
N ASP A 204 10.86 23.77 6.78
CA ASP A 204 11.99 23.64 7.71
C ASP A 204 12.52 22.19 7.71
N GLY A 205 11.63 21.21 7.74
CA GLY A 205 12.01 19.80 7.76
C GLY A 205 12.51 19.24 6.43
N THR A 206 13.46 18.31 6.51
CA THR A 206 13.82 17.44 5.37
C THR A 206 12.78 16.34 5.24
N VAL A 207 12.15 16.25 4.07
CA VAL A 207 11.04 15.34 3.81
C VAL A 207 11.52 14.12 3.04
N TYR A 208 11.16 12.95 3.54
CA TYR A 208 11.47 11.65 2.95
C TYR A 208 10.16 11.03 2.45
N GLY A 209 9.94 11.03 1.14
CA GLY A 209 8.87 10.25 0.51
C GLY A 209 9.36 8.82 0.28
N VAL A 210 8.76 7.86 0.95
CA VAL A 210 9.24 6.48 1.00
C VAL A 210 8.21 5.54 0.39
N GLY A 211 8.68 4.69 -0.51
CA GLY A 211 7.98 3.48 -0.94
C GLY A 211 8.66 2.30 -0.28
N THR A 212 8.11 1.79 0.83
CA THR A 212 8.66 0.65 1.55
C THR A 212 8.45 -0.65 0.76
N VAL A 213 9.07 -1.75 1.18
CA VAL A 213 8.88 -3.07 0.56
C VAL A 213 8.51 -4.09 1.61
N GLN A 214 7.85 -5.17 1.22
CA GLN A 214 7.50 -6.29 2.09
C GLN A 214 6.71 -5.88 3.35
N GLU A 215 5.75 -4.97 3.21
CA GLU A 215 4.82 -4.61 4.28
C GLU A 215 3.91 -5.79 4.60
N GLU A 216 3.32 -6.37 3.57
CA GLU A 216 2.28 -7.42 3.65
C GLU A 216 2.78 -8.71 4.31
N VAL A 217 4.10 -8.85 4.45
CA VAL A 217 4.79 -9.99 5.07
C VAL A 217 5.53 -9.61 6.35
N GLY A 218 5.21 -8.45 6.94
CA GLY A 218 5.60 -8.04 8.29
C GLY A 218 6.28 -6.67 8.41
N CYS A 219 5.85 -5.66 7.63
CA CYS A 219 6.33 -4.26 7.69
C CYS A 219 7.85 -4.15 7.53
N ARG A 220 8.47 -5.03 6.74
CA ARG A 220 9.93 -5.26 6.81
C ARG A 220 10.74 -4.10 6.26
N GLY A 221 10.29 -3.51 5.15
CA GLY A 221 10.94 -2.38 4.51
C GLY A 221 10.79 -1.08 5.31
N ALA A 222 9.71 -0.89 6.07
CA ALA A 222 9.64 0.22 7.03
C ALA A 222 10.76 0.12 8.06
N GLN A 223 11.03 -1.07 8.61
CA GLN A 223 12.12 -1.22 9.58
C GLN A 223 13.47 -0.80 9.00
N THR A 224 13.81 -1.26 7.78
CA THR A 224 15.12 -0.96 7.18
C THR A 224 15.24 0.49 6.69
N SER A 225 14.18 1.03 6.09
CA SER A 225 14.16 2.41 5.61
C SER A 225 14.16 3.41 6.77
N SER A 226 13.37 3.20 7.82
CA SER A 226 13.39 4.05 9.01
C SER A 226 14.71 3.98 9.75
N TYR A 227 15.38 2.83 9.83
CA TYR A 227 16.73 2.73 10.42
C TYR A 227 17.75 3.58 9.64
N LYS A 228 17.62 3.62 8.31
CA LYS A 228 18.49 4.41 7.44
C LYS A 228 18.21 5.91 7.57
N ILE A 229 16.94 6.32 7.67
CA ILE A 229 16.52 7.73 7.70
C ILE A 229 16.72 8.34 9.09
N GLN A 230 16.35 7.58 10.13
CA GLN A 230 16.20 8.04 11.52
C GLN A 230 15.24 9.23 11.61
N PRO A 231 13.94 9.04 11.28
CA PRO A 231 12.98 10.14 11.24
C PRO A 231 12.64 10.65 12.65
N ASP A 232 12.40 11.96 12.74
CA ASP A 232 11.90 12.62 13.95
C ASP A 232 10.37 12.58 14.01
N ILE A 233 9.70 12.57 12.85
CA ILE A 233 8.24 12.40 12.70
C ILE A 233 7.94 11.37 11.61
N GLY A 234 6.95 10.50 11.85
CA GLY A 234 6.45 9.53 10.88
C GLY A 234 4.98 9.75 10.49
N PHE A 235 4.71 9.73 9.19
CA PHE A 235 3.38 9.56 8.62
C PHE A 235 3.35 8.25 7.84
N ALA A 236 2.75 7.21 8.41
CA ALA A 236 2.46 5.97 7.69
C ALA A 236 1.15 6.17 6.92
N VAL A 237 1.25 6.21 5.59
CA VAL A 237 0.10 6.36 4.71
C VAL A 237 -0.29 5.00 4.21
N ASP A 238 -1.50 4.56 4.55
CA ASP A 238 -2.00 3.23 4.20
C ASP A 238 -3.46 3.27 3.72
N VAL A 239 -4.08 2.12 3.54
CA VAL A 239 -5.53 2.01 3.43
C VAL A 239 -6.16 1.68 4.77
N CYS A 240 -7.44 1.98 4.92
CA CYS A 240 -8.27 1.43 5.99
C CYS A 240 -9.55 0.86 5.41
N ILE A 241 -10.24 0.03 6.20
CA ILE A 241 -11.51 -0.53 5.78
C ILE A 241 -12.55 0.59 5.69
N SER A 242 -13.33 0.63 4.62
CA SER A 242 -14.48 1.52 4.47
C SER A 242 -15.80 0.78 4.72
N GLN A 243 -16.79 1.50 5.25
CA GLN A 243 -18.19 1.08 5.27
C GLN A 243 -18.68 0.65 3.88
N SER A 244 -19.51 -0.39 3.87
CA SER A 244 -20.15 -0.99 2.71
C SER A 244 -21.42 -1.75 3.12
N LEU A 245 -22.10 -2.41 2.18
CA LEU A 245 -23.22 -3.27 2.54
C LEU A 245 -22.77 -4.36 3.53
N GLY A 246 -23.41 -4.40 4.70
CA GLY A 246 -23.06 -5.33 5.80
C GLY A 246 -21.90 -4.88 6.70
N VAL A 247 -21.26 -3.74 6.40
CA VAL A 247 -20.19 -3.15 7.22
C VAL A 247 -20.65 -1.77 7.69
N THR A 248 -21.08 -1.68 8.95
CA THR A 248 -21.68 -0.50 9.57
C THR A 248 -20.69 0.27 10.45
N GLU A 249 -21.10 1.44 10.93
CA GLU A 249 -20.34 2.28 11.86
C GLU A 249 -19.98 1.60 13.19
N GLU A 250 -20.69 0.52 13.56
CA GLU A 250 -20.36 -0.28 14.75
C GLU A 250 -18.99 -0.97 14.63
N ASN A 251 -18.59 -1.31 13.41
CA ASN A 251 -17.33 -2.03 13.15
C ASN A 251 -16.30 -1.16 12.44
N VAL A 252 -16.74 -0.20 11.61
CA VAL A 252 -15.87 0.60 10.74
C VAL A 252 -16.36 2.04 10.71
N LEU A 253 -15.54 2.96 11.21
CA LEU A 253 -15.89 4.39 11.32
C LEU A 253 -15.78 5.12 9.98
N SER A 254 -14.86 4.69 9.12
CA SER A 254 -14.51 5.38 7.89
C SER A 254 -15.42 5.00 6.71
N LYS A 255 -15.75 5.97 5.86
CA LYS A 255 -16.45 5.76 4.58
C LYS A 255 -15.73 6.46 3.43
N LEU A 256 -15.83 5.87 2.23
CA LEU A 256 -15.36 6.48 0.99
C LEU A 256 -15.93 7.90 0.80
N GLY A 257 -15.07 8.87 0.49
CA GLY A 257 -15.40 10.27 0.25
C GLY A 257 -15.61 11.10 1.52
N GLY A 258 -15.41 10.51 2.70
CA GLY A 258 -15.50 11.20 4.00
C GLY A 258 -14.23 11.92 4.41
N GLY A 259 -13.15 11.87 3.60
CA GLY A 259 -11.82 12.36 3.93
C GLY A 259 -10.88 11.24 4.40
N PRO A 260 -9.56 11.50 4.47
CA PRO A 260 -8.59 10.58 5.05
C PRO A 260 -8.95 10.22 6.49
N ALA A 261 -8.60 9.00 6.90
CA ALA A 261 -8.80 8.52 8.24
C ALA A 261 -7.51 8.66 9.07
N LEU A 262 -7.60 9.27 10.25
CA LEU A 262 -6.49 9.35 11.20
C LEU A 262 -6.55 8.13 12.12
N GLY A 263 -5.49 7.32 12.10
CA GLY A 263 -5.41 6.09 12.89
C GLY A 263 -5.30 6.37 14.38
N LEU A 264 -6.27 5.88 15.16
CA LEU A 264 -6.23 5.90 16.61
C LEU A 264 -5.38 4.73 17.14
N PHE A 265 -5.57 3.56 16.56
CA PHE A 265 -4.98 2.29 16.99
C PHE A 265 -4.94 1.30 15.83
N ASP A 266 -3.82 0.60 15.70
CA ASP A 266 -3.75 -0.69 15.03
C ASP A 266 -2.98 -1.70 15.92
N ALA A 267 -2.93 -2.97 15.55
CA ALA A 267 -2.28 -4.00 16.37
C ALA A 267 -0.76 -3.77 16.58
N GLY A 268 -0.14 -2.96 15.71
CA GLY A 268 1.27 -2.62 15.74
C GLY A 268 1.57 -1.24 16.33
N MET A 269 0.62 -0.30 16.40
CA MET A 269 0.86 1.05 16.89
C MET A 269 -0.40 1.71 17.49
N ILE A 270 -0.23 2.38 18.63
CA ILE A 270 -1.16 3.41 19.09
C ILE A 270 -0.69 4.74 18.52
N GLY A 271 -1.52 5.43 17.75
CA GLY A 271 -1.15 6.69 17.10
C GLY A 271 -0.70 7.74 18.12
N HIS A 272 0.44 8.39 17.88
CA HIS A 272 1.03 9.33 18.82
C HIS A 272 0.08 10.52 19.08
N LYS A 273 -0.44 10.61 20.31
CA LYS A 273 -1.54 11.53 20.66
C LYS A 273 -1.29 12.98 20.26
N ALA A 274 -0.15 13.56 20.68
CA ALA A 274 0.13 14.98 20.42
C ALA A 274 0.35 15.28 18.92
N LEU A 275 0.85 14.30 18.16
CA LEU A 275 1.01 14.44 16.71
C LEU A 275 -0.36 14.36 16.03
N ARG A 276 -1.23 13.43 16.48
CA ARG A 276 -2.59 13.31 15.97
C ARG A 276 -3.41 14.58 16.24
N GLU A 277 -3.41 15.08 17.47
CA GLU A 277 -4.10 16.34 17.83
C GLU A 277 -3.56 17.54 17.05
N PHE A 278 -2.24 17.60 16.81
CA PHE A 278 -1.64 18.62 15.95
C PHE A 278 -2.22 18.57 14.52
N VAL A 279 -2.35 17.38 13.94
CA VAL A 279 -2.92 17.19 12.60
C VAL A 279 -4.43 17.46 12.57
N GLU A 280 -5.18 17.02 13.58
CA GLU A 280 -6.62 17.29 13.76
C GLU A 280 -6.88 18.81 13.76
N ASN A 281 -6.12 19.56 14.56
CA ASN A 281 -6.25 21.02 14.65
C ASN A 281 -6.00 21.71 13.30
N ILE A 282 -5.04 21.23 12.50
CA ILE A 282 -4.77 21.76 11.16
C ILE A 282 -5.92 21.44 10.21
N ALA A 283 -6.47 20.23 10.28
CA ALA A 283 -7.62 19.84 9.48
C ALA A 283 -8.83 20.73 9.78
N ASP A 284 -9.10 20.99 11.07
CA ASP A 284 -10.17 21.88 11.52
C ASP A 284 -9.94 23.34 11.08
N GLU A 285 -8.72 23.87 11.24
CA GLU A 285 -8.33 25.22 10.80
C GLU A 285 -8.58 25.41 9.29
N LEU A 286 -8.20 24.41 8.49
CA LEU A 286 -8.24 24.47 7.03
C LEU A 286 -9.54 23.91 6.43
N ASN A 287 -10.49 23.47 7.27
CA ASN A 287 -11.73 22.81 6.85
C ASN A 287 -11.48 21.59 5.93
N ILE A 288 -10.45 20.81 6.23
CA ILE A 288 -10.15 19.56 5.52
C ILE A 288 -10.95 18.45 6.20
N PRO A 289 -11.84 17.73 5.50
CA PRO A 289 -12.59 16.64 6.11
C PRO A 289 -11.63 15.50 6.46
N TYR A 290 -11.82 14.91 7.64
CA TYR A 290 -11.11 13.72 8.07
C TYR A 290 -12.05 12.83 8.89
N GLN A 291 -11.63 11.59 9.07
CA GLN A 291 -12.32 10.56 9.83
C GLN A 291 -11.35 9.92 10.82
N TYR A 292 -11.87 9.03 11.65
CA TYR A 292 -11.03 8.19 12.51
C TYR A 292 -11.03 6.76 12.00
N ASP A 293 -9.96 6.04 12.29
CA ASP A 293 -9.86 4.60 12.11
C ASP A 293 -9.28 3.92 13.35
N SER A 294 -9.69 2.67 13.57
CA SER A 294 -9.19 1.81 14.64
C SER A 294 -9.28 0.36 14.19
N MET A 295 -8.14 -0.28 13.97
CA MET A 295 -8.06 -1.61 13.36
C MET A 295 -7.35 -2.60 14.27
N ALA A 296 -8.11 -3.37 15.05
CA ALA A 296 -7.53 -4.35 15.97
C ALA A 296 -6.86 -5.55 15.28
N GLY A 297 -7.22 -5.85 14.02
CA GLY A 297 -6.83 -7.06 13.30
C GLY A 297 -5.73 -6.88 12.24
N GLY A 298 -5.07 -5.73 12.20
CA GLY A 298 -4.04 -5.41 11.20
C GLY A 298 -2.95 -4.51 11.79
N ALA A 299 -1.87 -4.36 11.06
CA ALA A 299 -0.79 -3.43 11.36
C ALA A 299 -0.40 -2.73 10.06
N THR A 300 0.25 -1.58 10.19
CA THR A 300 0.79 -0.81 9.07
C THR A 300 2.29 -0.64 9.26
N ASP A 301 2.97 -0.03 8.29
CA ASP A 301 4.37 0.39 8.43
C ASP A 301 4.64 1.26 9.67
N GLY A 302 3.62 1.97 10.20
CA GLY A 302 3.70 2.70 11.46
C GLY A 302 4.21 1.85 12.62
N ALA A 303 3.89 0.55 12.62
CA ALA A 303 4.34 -0.44 13.62
C ALA A 303 5.86 -0.58 13.71
N LYS A 304 6.60 -0.29 12.64
CA LYS A 304 8.07 -0.34 12.62
C LYS A 304 8.72 1.03 12.65
N ILE A 305 8.07 2.04 12.05
CA ILE A 305 8.57 3.41 12.06
C ILE A 305 8.67 3.92 13.50
N HIS A 306 7.61 3.78 14.30
CA HIS A 306 7.57 4.39 15.64
C HIS A 306 8.51 3.75 16.67
N MET A 307 8.98 2.52 16.42
CA MET A 307 9.86 1.76 17.33
C MET A 307 11.34 1.90 16.98
N ILE A 308 11.69 2.72 15.99
CA ILE A 308 13.07 2.83 15.55
C ILE A 308 13.89 3.66 16.55
N HIS A 309 15.10 3.19 16.88
CA HIS A 309 16.01 3.86 17.81
C HIS A 309 15.37 4.19 19.16
N GLU A 310 15.22 5.48 19.47
CA GLU A 310 14.64 6.00 20.72
C GLU A 310 13.12 6.17 20.66
N GLY A 311 12.53 5.82 19.51
CA GLY A 311 11.13 6.02 19.19
C GLY A 311 10.93 7.24 18.28
N THR A 312 9.92 7.16 17.43
CA THR A 312 9.53 8.25 16.51
C THR A 312 8.04 8.51 16.67
N PRO A 313 7.60 9.72 17.09
CA PRO A 313 6.19 10.09 17.03
C PRO A 313 5.62 9.85 15.64
N THR A 314 4.67 8.93 15.56
CA THR A 314 4.11 8.43 14.30
C THR A 314 2.60 8.34 14.38
N ILE A 315 1.91 8.66 13.28
CA ILE A 315 0.48 8.39 13.09
C ILE A 315 0.25 7.72 11.74
N ASN A 316 -0.88 7.01 11.63
CA ASN A 316 -1.37 6.53 10.35
C ASN A 316 -2.32 7.56 9.74
N VAL A 317 -2.18 7.81 8.44
CA VAL A 317 -3.11 8.60 7.62
C VAL A 317 -3.61 7.68 6.53
N SER A 318 -4.77 7.07 6.74
CA SER A 318 -5.29 6.02 5.88
C SER A 318 -6.30 6.53 4.86
N ILE A 319 -6.30 5.93 3.67
CA ILE A 319 -7.32 6.14 2.64
C ILE A 319 -8.40 5.06 2.81
N PRO A 320 -9.67 5.44 3.07
CA PRO A 320 -10.76 4.47 3.12
C PRO A 320 -10.83 3.67 1.80
N SER A 321 -10.91 2.35 1.92
CA SER A 321 -10.91 1.44 0.79
C SER A 321 -11.91 0.31 1.01
N ARG A 322 -12.64 -0.05 -0.05
CA ARG A 322 -13.53 -1.22 -0.07
C ARG A 322 -12.81 -2.39 -0.72
N TYR A 323 -13.02 -3.58 -0.16
CA TYR A 323 -12.53 -4.85 -0.71
C TYR A 323 -11.00 -4.94 -0.74
N ILE A 324 -10.34 -4.38 0.28
CA ILE A 324 -8.90 -4.58 0.51
C ILE A 324 -8.57 -6.07 0.66
N HIS A 325 -7.31 -6.42 0.47
CA HIS A 325 -6.84 -7.80 0.45
C HIS A 325 -7.64 -8.73 -0.49
N SER A 326 -7.94 -8.23 -1.69
CA SER A 326 -8.61 -8.97 -2.74
C SER A 326 -8.08 -8.60 -4.14
N ASN A 327 -8.60 -9.25 -5.17
CA ASN A 327 -8.20 -9.00 -6.56
C ASN A 327 -8.54 -7.59 -7.07
N VAL A 328 -9.51 -6.92 -6.46
CA VAL A 328 -10.00 -5.61 -6.89
C VAL A 328 -10.59 -4.85 -5.72
N SER A 329 -10.24 -3.57 -5.61
CA SER A 329 -10.66 -2.68 -4.54
C SER A 329 -11.14 -1.35 -5.10
N ILE A 330 -11.85 -0.59 -4.27
CA ILE A 330 -12.39 0.72 -4.65
C ILE A 330 -12.03 1.77 -3.59
N ILE A 331 -11.48 2.88 -4.04
CA ILE A 331 -11.23 4.08 -3.23
C ILE A 331 -11.95 5.30 -3.81
N HIS A 332 -11.89 6.43 -3.11
CA HIS A 332 -12.46 7.70 -3.56
C HIS A 332 -11.38 8.78 -3.73
N GLN A 333 -11.38 9.44 -4.89
CA GLN A 333 -10.38 10.45 -5.28
C GLN A 333 -10.26 11.59 -4.25
N ASP A 334 -11.38 12.11 -3.73
CA ASP A 334 -11.34 13.24 -2.78
C ASP A 334 -10.61 12.88 -1.47
N ASP A 335 -10.60 11.60 -1.05
CA ASP A 335 -9.92 11.18 0.17
C ASP A 335 -8.39 11.31 -0.01
N ILE A 336 -7.89 10.98 -1.20
CA ILE A 336 -6.49 11.10 -1.60
C ILE A 336 -6.08 12.59 -1.63
N ASP A 337 -6.90 13.41 -2.28
CA ASP A 337 -6.63 14.85 -2.43
C ASP A 337 -6.58 15.53 -1.05
N ASN A 338 -7.47 15.15 -0.15
CA ASN A 338 -7.50 15.69 1.21
C ASN A 338 -6.36 15.12 2.08
N ALA A 339 -5.95 13.87 1.90
CA ALA A 339 -4.77 13.30 2.56
C ALA A 339 -3.50 14.08 2.19
N VAL A 340 -3.28 14.33 0.90
CA VAL A 340 -2.11 15.09 0.43
C VAL A 340 -2.16 16.51 0.99
N LYS A 341 -3.30 17.20 0.92
CA LYS A 341 -3.45 18.56 1.49
C LYS A 341 -3.12 18.60 2.98
N LEU A 342 -3.63 17.63 3.74
CA LEU A 342 -3.46 17.56 5.18
C LEU A 342 -2.00 17.32 5.57
N ILE A 343 -1.35 16.34 4.95
CA ILE A 343 0.06 16.03 5.21
C ILE A 343 0.97 17.20 4.80
N VAL A 344 0.72 17.82 3.64
CA VAL A 344 1.46 19.02 3.21
C VAL A 344 1.32 20.15 4.24
N ALA A 345 0.10 20.45 4.68
CA ALA A 345 -0.15 21.50 5.66
C ALA A 345 0.48 21.22 7.03
N ALA A 346 0.54 19.94 7.43
CA ALA A 346 1.25 19.50 8.63
C ALA A 346 2.76 19.71 8.49
N ILE A 347 3.36 19.25 7.40
CA ILE A 347 4.81 19.38 7.13
C ILE A 347 5.26 20.85 7.13
N GLU A 348 4.49 21.74 6.53
CA GLU A 348 4.76 23.19 6.54
C GLU A 348 4.84 23.81 7.95
N ARG A 349 4.25 23.15 8.94
CA ARG A 349 4.19 23.61 10.34
C ARG A 349 5.07 22.77 11.28
N LEU A 350 5.83 21.80 10.77
CA LEU A 350 6.74 20.96 11.55
C LEU A 350 8.16 21.54 11.55
N ASP A 351 8.36 22.60 12.33
CA ASP A 351 9.69 23.10 12.68
C ASP A 351 10.28 22.32 13.88
N ASN A 352 11.57 22.53 14.19
CA ASN A 352 12.23 21.85 15.32
C ASN A 352 11.50 22.06 16.65
N LYS A 353 11.02 23.29 16.90
CA LYS A 353 10.32 23.62 18.14
C LYS A 353 9.02 22.81 18.26
N THR A 354 8.25 22.75 17.18
CA THR A 354 6.98 22.03 17.13
C THR A 354 7.20 20.53 17.31
N VAL A 355 8.23 19.97 16.67
CA VAL A 355 8.62 18.56 16.84
C VAL A 355 9.05 18.28 18.29
N GLU A 356 9.83 19.16 18.92
CA GLU A 356 10.18 19.04 20.34
C GLU A 356 8.97 19.12 21.26
N THR A 357 8.02 20.03 20.99
CA THR A 357 6.77 20.13 21.75
C THR A 357 5.92 18.87 21.60
N ILE A 358 5.79 18.33 20.38
CA ILE A 358 5.06 17.07 20.13
C ILE A 358 5.73 15.92 20.88
N THR A 359 7.05 15.80 20.80
CA THR A 359 7.79 14.64 21.33
C THR A 359 7.93 14.67 22.85
N TYR A 360 8.19 15.85 23.43
CA TYR A 360 8.58 15.98 24.84
C TYR A 360 7.64 16.88 25.66
N GLY A 361 6.64 17.50 25.04
CA GLY A 361 5.72 18.43 25.71
C GLY A 361 6.39 19.73 26.18
N LYS A 362 7.52 20.11 25.56
CA LYS A 362 8.34 21.27 25.95
C LYS A 362 8.04 22.53 25.15
#